data_AF-A0AAW0FQH8-F1
#
_entry.id   AF-A0AAW0FQH8-F1
#
_cell.length_a   1.000
_cell.length_b   1.000
_cell.length_c   1.000
_cell.angle_alpha   90.00
_cell.angle_beta   90.00
_cell.angle_gamma   90.00
#
_symmetry.space_group_name_H-M   'P 1'
#
loop_
_entity.id
_entity.type
_entity.pdbx_description
1 polymer ?
#
loop_
_entity_poly.entity_id
_entity_poly.type
_entity_poly.pdbx_seq_one_letter_code
_entity_poly.pdbx_strand_id
1 'polypeptide(L)'
;MSTNCRRRLIRDFKRLSTDPPGGVSGSPCPDNIMLWNAVIFGPADTPFEDGTFKLILTFDESYPTKPPTVKFLSRMFHPNVYANGELCLDILQNRWSPTYDVAAILTSIQSLLHDPNPNSPANAEAAQLYRENMKEYVRRVRATVEESWLDPDEQEKMKEDGEDGNAS
;
A
#
# COMPACT_ATOMS: atom_id res chain seq x y z
N MET A 1 22.48 20.96 -7.77
CA MET A 1 21.80 20.87 -9.08
C MET A 1 20.56 20.00 -8.92
N SER A 2 19.35 20.50 -9.23
CA SER A 2 18.14 19.67 -9.13
C SER A 2 18.00 18.75 -10.34
N THR A 3 18.01 17.43 -10.12
CA THR A 3 17.83 16.41 -11.15
C THR A 3 16.43 16.47 -11.77
N ASN A 4 16.25 15.90 -12.96
CA ASN A 4 14.93 15.79 -13.60
C ASN A 4 13.96 15.00 -12.72
N CYS A 5 14.42 13.93 -12.06
CA CYS A 5 13.65 13.14 -11.10
C CYS A 5 13.13 14.01 -9.95
N ARG A 6 14.00 14.75 -9.26
CA ARG A 6 13.59 15.63 -8.16
C ARG A 6 12.58 16.70 -8.59
N ARG A 7 12.78 17.33 -9.76
CA ARG A 7 11.81 18.28 -10.32
C ARG A 7 10.45 17.62 -10.59
N ARG A 8 10.44 16.37 -11.06
CA ARG A 8 9.22 15.59 -11.25
C ARG A 8 8.53 15.31 -9.91
N LEU A 9 9.26 14.83 -8.90
CA LEU A 9 8.70 14.52 -7.58
C LEU A 9 8.09 15.74 -6.89
N ILE A 10 8.71 16.93 -7.00
CA ILE A 10 8.13 18.18 -6.49
C ILE A 10 6.80 18.50 -7.17
N ARG A 11 6.70 18.26 -8.49
CA ARG A 11 5.45 18.48 -9.24
C ARG A 11 4.37 17.49 -8.81
N ASP A 12 4.73 16.22 -8.64
CA ASP A 12 3.81 15.19 -8.17
C ASP A 12 3.32 15.51 -6.75
N PHE A 13 4.19 16.01 -5.87
CA PHE A 13 3.82 16.42 -4.52
C PHE A 13 2.87 17.60 -4.56
N LYS A 14 3.15 18.60 -5.40
CA LYS A 14 2.27 19.75 -5.58
C LYS A 14 0.89 19.33 -6.10
N ARG A 15 0.82 18.39 -7.05
CA ARG A 15 -0.45 17.86 -7.55
C ARG A 15 -1.23 17.19 -6.42
N LEU A 16 -0.60 16.26 -5.70
CA LEU A 16 -1.22 15.53 -4.60
C LEU A 16 -1.68 16.45 -3.46
N SER A 17 -0.97 17.55 -3.21
CA SER A 17 -1.34 18.55 -2.19
C SER A 17 -2.45 19.50 -2.62
N THR A 18 -2.58 19.77 -3.93
CA THR A 18 -3.56 20.75 -4.46
C THR A 18 -4.89 20.10 -4.77
N ASP A 19 -4.87 18.86 -5.27
CA ASP A 19 -6.03 18.10 -5.70
C ASP A 19 -5.84 16.62 -5.29
N PRO A 20 -5.95 16.30 -3.99
CA PRO A 20 -5.76 14.95 -3.51
C PRO A 20 -6.92 14.05 -3.98
N PRO A 21 -6.64 12.86 -4.54
CA PRO A 21 -7.69 11.89 -4.83
C PRO A 21 -8.38 11.45 -3.52
N GLY A 22 -9.68 11.16 -3.59
CA GLY A 22 -10.46 10.75 -2.44
C GLY A 22 -9.91 9.48 -1.79
N GLY A 23 -9.70 9.51 -0.48
CA GLY A 23 -9.29 8.33 0.28
C GLY A 23 -7.80 7.96 0.15
N VAL A 24 -6.96 8.80 -0.45
CA VAL A 24 -5.49 8.58 -0.47
C VAL A 24 -4.74 9.84 -0.07
N SER A 25 -3.58 9.68 0.54
CA SER A 25 -2.67 10.79 0.84
C SER A 25 -1.21 10.32 0.75
N GLY A 26 -0.29 11.28 0.59
CA GLY A 26 1.13 10.97 0.59
C GLY A 26 2.01 12.19 0.56
N SER A 27 3.22 12.05 1.10
CA SER A 27 4.20 13.13 1.19
C SER A 27 5.64 12.58 1.24
N PRO A 28 6.62 13.32 0.71
CA PRO A 28 8.02 12.97 0.88
C PRO A 28 8.42 13.02 2.36
N CYS A 29 9.38 12.20 2.76
CA CYS A 29 10.05 12.33 4.05
C CYS A 29 10.82 13.67 4.10
N PRO A 30 10.87 14.36 5.25
CA PRO A 30 11.48 15.69 5.38
C PRO A 30 12.92 15.76 4.84
N ASP A 31 13.71 14.72 5.10
CA ASP A 31 15.13 14.68 4.77
C ASP A 31 15.43 13.95 3.45
N ASN A 32 14.43 13.29 2.85
CA ASN A 32 14.64 12.49 1.65
C ASN A 32 13.42 12.50 0.72
N ILE A 33 13.47 13.34 -0.32
CA ILE A 33 12.42 13.40 -1.35
C ILE A 33 12.27 12.11 -2.16
N MET A 34 13.25 11.21 -2.14
CA MET A 34 13.18 9.91 -2.82
C MET A 34 12.43 8.86 -2.00
N LEU A 35 11.99 9.20 -0.79
CA LEU A 35 11.24 8.32 0.08
C LEU A 35 9.94 9.02 0.48
N TRP A 36 8.80 8.36 0.27
CA TRP A 36 7.51 8.94 0.56
C TRP A 36 6.71 8.02 1.45
N ASN A 37 6.07 8.60 2.46
CA ASN A 37 5.02 7.94 3.22
C ASN A 37 3.68 8.23 2.55
N ALA A 38 2.83 7.22 2.45
CA ALA A 38 1.49 7.34 1.93
C ALA A 38 0.50 6.58 2.80
N VAL A 39 -0.77 6.98 2.73
CA VAL A 39 -1.88 6.33 3.40
C VAL A 39 -3.00 6.13 2.39
N ILE A 40 -3.57 4.93 2.38
CA ILE A 40 -4.77 4.59 1.64
C ILE A 40 -5.84 4.20 2.63
N PHE A 41 -6.96 4.90 2.58
CA PHE A 41 -8.18 4.52 3.30
C PHE A 41 -8.88 3.40 2.55
N GLY A 42 -9.32 2.40 3.30
CA GLY A 42 -10.13 1.30 2.79
C GLY A 42 -11.38 1.83 2.08
N PRO A 43 -11.63 1.43 0.83
CA PRO A 43 -12.81 1.89 0.10
C PRO A 43 -14.12 1.43 0.79
N ALA A 44 -15.14 2.28 0.74
CA ALA A 44 -16.48 1.93 1.20
C ALA A 44 -17.04 0.71 0.46
N ASP A 45 -17.94 -0.03 1.09
CA ASP A 45 -18.56 -1.24 0.54
C ASP A 45 -17.56 -2.37 0.24
N THR A 46 -16.37 -2.33 0.84
CA THR A 46 -15.37 -3.39 0.76
C THR A 46 -15.05 -3.96 2.15
N PRO A 47 -14.48 -5.17 2.24
CA PRO A 47 -14.02 -5.70 3.53
C PRO A 47 -12.93 -4.83 4.19
N PHE A 48 -12.27 -3.97 3.41
CA PHE A 48 -11.21 -3.05 3.86
C PHE A 48 -11.74 -1.74 4.44
N GLU A 49 -13.03 -1.44 4.30
CA GLU A 49 -13.67 -0.21 4.78
C GLU A 49 -13.26 0.15 6.21
N ASP A 50 -13.05 1.44 6.46
CA ASP A 50 -12.52 2.04 7.70
C ASP A 50 -11.04 1.70 8.03
N GLY A 51 -10.37 0.88 7.22
CA GLY A 51 -8.94 0.62 7.34
C GLY A 51 -8.07 1.83 6.97
N THR A 52 -6.95 2.00 7.66
CA THR A 52 -5.96 3.05 7.39
C THR A 52 -4.60 2.42 7.07
N PHE A 53 -4.37 2.13 5.79
CA PHE A 53 -3.20 1.36 5.37
C PHE A 53 -2.03 2.27 5.00
N LYS A 54 -0.92 2.12 5.73
CA LYS A 54 0.32 2.87 5.52
C LYS A 54 1.16 2.20 4.45
N LEU A 55 1.73 2.98 3.55
CA LEU A 55 2.63 2.54 2.48
C LEU A 55 3.89 3.40 2.48
N ILE A 56 4.94 2.85 1.87
CA ILE A 56 6.15 3.59 1.54
C ILE A 56 6.46 3.42 0.06
N LEU A 57 6.80 4.54 -0.58
CA LEU A 57 7.24 4.59 -1.97
C LEU A 57 8.71 4.99 -1.99
N THR A 58 9.52 4.20 -2.68
CA THR A 58 10.95 4.44 -2.85
C THR A 58 11.25 4.73 -4.32
N PHE A 59 11.80 5.89 -4.58
CA PHE A 59 12.16 6.37 -5.91
C PHE A 59 13.68 6.28 -6.11
N ASP A 60 14.10 6.16 -7.37
CA ASP A 60 15.49 6.34 -7.78
C ASP A 60 15.60 7.49 -8.80
N GLU A 61 16.83 7.83 -9.21
CA GLU A 61 17.06 8.91 -10.19
C GLU A 61 16.52 8.60 -11.60
N SER A 62 16.06 7.36 -11.85
CA SER A 62 15.47 6.97 -13.13
C SER A 62 13.96 7.26 -13.21
N TYR A 63 13.33 7.69 -12.12
CA TYR A 63 11.95 8.17 -12.13
C TYR A 63 11.80 9.46 -12.98
N PRO A 64 10.77 9.57 -13.86
CA PRO A 64 9.62 8.67 -14.05
C PRO A 64 9.79 7.62 -15.15
N THR A 65 10.99 7.43 -15.71
CA THR A 65 11.23 6.39 -16.74
C THR A 65 11.01 4.99 -16.18
N LYS A 66 11.41 4.76 -14.92
CA LYS A 66 11.05 3.55 -14.16
C LYS A 66 10.04 3.87 -13.06
N PRO A 67 9.18 2.91 -12.68
CA PRO A 67 8.27 3.06 -11.55
C PRO A 67 9.05 3.14 -10.23
N PRO A 68 8.48 3.75 -9.18
CA PRO A 68 8.96 3.54 -7.83
C PRO A 68 8.69 2.11 -7.35
N THR A 69 9.45 1.67 -6.36
CA THR A 69 9.06 0.51 -5.55
C THR A 69 8.03 0.94 -4.52
N VAL A 70 6.96 0.16 -4.37
CA VAL A 70 5.89 0.43 -3.39
C VAL A 70 5.68 -0.79 -2.52
N LYS A 71 5.58 -0.58 -1.21
CA LYS A 71 5.22 -1.62 -0.25
C LYS A 71 4.26 -1.08 0.81
N PHE A 72 3.35 -1.93 1.26
CA PHE A 72 2.59 -1.71 2.49
C PHE A 72 3.52 -1.84 3.70
N LEU A 73 3.37 -0.91 4.63
CA LEU A 73 3.93 -0.99 5.97
C LEU A 73 2.93 -1.65 6.93
N SER A 74 1.63 -1.36 6.75
CA SER A 74 0.56 -2.07 7.45
C SER A 74 0.52 -3.53 7.03
N ARG A 75 0.15 -4.42 7.96
CA ARG A 75 -0.13 -5.81 7.62
C ARG A 75 -1.32 -5.87 6.67
N MET A 76 -1.20 -6.68 5.62
CA MET A 76 -2.24 -6.84 4.61
C MET A 76 -2.63 -8.30 4.45
N PHE A 77 -3.93 -8.54 4.26
CA PHE A 77 -4.46 -9.81 3.80
C PHE A 77 -5.23 -9.58 2.50
N HIS A 78 -4.52 -9.64 1.37
CA HIS A 78 -5.08 -9.30 0.06
C HIS A 78 -4.50 -10.21 -1.03
N PRO A 79 -5.30 -10.69 -2.01
CA PRO A 79 -4.83 -11.60 -3.07
C PRO A 79 -3.59 -11.10 -3.83
N ASN A 80 -3.45 -9.80 -4.04
CA ASN A 80 -2.35 -9.19 -4.81
C ASN A 80 -1.25 -8.53 -3.96
N VAL A 81 -1.23 -8.76 -2.65
CA VAL A 81 -0.17 -8.25 -1.75
C VAL A 81 0.61 -9.43 -1.17
N TYR A 82 1.93 -9.38 -1.27
CA TYR A 82 2.84 -10.37 -0.70
C TYR A 82 2.95 -10.21 0.82
N ALA A 83 3.41 -11.25 1.52
CA ALA A 83 3.58 -11.22 2.97
C ALA A 83 4.56 -10.14 3.47
N ASN A 84 5.51 -9.73 2.63
CA ASN A 84 6.47 -8.65 2.91
C ASN A 84 5.90 -7.23 2.62
N GLY A 85 4.63 -7.13 2.21
CA GLY A 85 3.96 -5.87 1.87
C GLY A 85 4.16 -5.40 0.42
N GLU A 86 5.02 -6.06 -0.37
CA GLU A 86 5.13 -5.77 -1.80
C GLU A 86 3.81 -6.12 -2.52
N LEU A 87 3.59 -5.50 -3.67
CA LEU A 87 2.33 -5.60 -4.40
C LEU A 87 2.55 -5.99 -5.86
N CYS A 88 1.69 -6.89 -6.33
CA CYS A 88 1.66 -7.31 -7.73
C CYS A 88 0.64 -6.44 -8.47
N LEU A 89 1.11 -5.29 -8.97
CA LEU A 89 0.31 -4.35 -9.75
C LEU A 89 1.02 -4.08 -11.08
N ASP A 90 0.35 -4.35 -12.19
CA ASP A 90 0.93 -4.32 -13.53
C ASP A 90 1.44 -2.94 -13.97
N ILE A 91 0.78 -1.86 -13.52
CA ILE A 91 1.26 -0.50 -13.78
C ILE A 91 2.59 -0.22 -13.10
N LEU A 92 2.98 -0.94 -12.05
CA LEU A 92 4.30 -0.83 -11.42
C LEU A 92 5.32 -1.82 -11.99
N GLN A 93 4.93 -2.57 -13.03
CA GLN A 93 5.74 -3.58 -13.69
C GLN A 93 5.78 -3.31 -15.20
N ASN A 94 5.17 -4.20 -15.99
CA ASN A 94 5.24 -4.20 -17.44
C ASN A 94 4.30 -3.18 -18.12
N ARG A 95 3.34 -2.60 -17.39
CA ARG A 95 2.45 -1.54 -17.91
C ARG A 95 2.79 -0.15 -17.39
N TRP A 96 3.98 0.03 -16.81
CA TRP A 96 4.44 1.34 -16.37
C TRP A 96 4.52 2.32 -17.54
N SER A 97 4.05 3.55 -17.30
CA SER A 97 4.20 4.69 -18.19
C SER A 97 4.73 5.89 -17.40
N PRO A 98 5.72 6.64 -17.92
CA PRO A 98 6.22 7.88 -17.30
C PRO A 98 5.17 8.99 -17.13
N THR A 99 3.98 8.79 -17.70
CA THR A 99 2.81 9.66 -17.51
C THR A 99 2.17 9.48 -16.14
N TYR A 100 2.31 8.31 -15.51
CA TYR A 100 1.80 8.09 -14.15
C TYR A 100 2.58 8.91 -13.13
N ASP A 101 1.85 9.49 -12.20
CA ASP A 101 2.38 10.19 -11.04
C ASP A 101 1.98 9.48 -9.75
N VAL A 102 2.44 10.01 -8.62
CA VAL A 102 2.13 9.46 -7.30
C VAL A 102 0.62 9.34 -7.05
N ALA A 103 -0.17 10.33 -7.47
CA ALA A 103 -1.63 10.29 -7.32
C ALA A 103 -2.26 9.12 -8.10
N ALA A 104 -1.84 8.90 -9.36
CA ALA A 104 -2.29 7.78 -10.15
C ALA A 104 -1.90 6.44 -9.53
N ILE A 105 -0.66 6.31 -9.02
CA ILE A 105 -0.18 5.09 -8.34
C ILE A 105 -1.07 4.76 -7.14
N LEU A 106 -1.27 5.73 -6.23
CA LEU A 106 -2.06 5.52 -5.01
C LEU A 106 -3.52 5.19 -5.33
N THR A 107 -4.11 5.86 -6.32
CA THR A 107 -5.47 5.59 -6.77
C THR A 107 -5.59 4.17 -7.34
N SER A 108 -4.62 3.72 -8.13
CA SER A 108 -4.64 2.35 -8.66
C SER A 108 -4.48 1.28 -7.57
N ILE A 109 -3.70 1.54 -6.53
CA ILE A 109 -3.60 0.65 -5.37
C ILE A 109 -4.92 0.63 -4.58
N GLN A 110 -5.58 1.79 -4.42
CA GLN A 110 -6.90 1.85 -3.79
C GLN A 110 -7.95 1.08 -4.60
N SER A 111 -7.96 1.21 -5.94
CA SER A 111 -8.81 0.41 -6.81
C SER A 111 -8.57 -1.10 -6.67
N LEU A 112 -7.32 -1.50 -6.45
CA LEU A 112 -6.96 -2.90 -6.24
C LEU A 112 -7.58 -3.48 -4.97
N LEU A 113 -7.75 -2.67 -3.91
CA LEU A 113 -8.46 -3.09 -2.69
C LEU A 113 -9.95 -3.31 -2.93
N HIS A 114 -10.54 -2.55 -3.87
CA HIS A 114 -11.95 -2.67 -4.23
C HIS A 114 -12.21 -3.85 -5.18
N ASP A 115 -11.33 -4.07 -6.17
CA ASP A 115 -11.44 -5.17 -7.13
C ASP A 115 -10.16 -6.02 -7.16
N PRO A 116 -10.02 -6.98 -6.24
CA PRO A 116 -8.88 -7.89 -6.21
C PRO A 116 -8.81 -8.73 -7.48
N ASN A 117 -7.60 -8.99 -7.98
CA ASN A 117 -7.38 -9.89 -9.11
C ASN A 117 -6.92 -11.28 -8.62
N PRO A 118 -7.82 -12.26 -8.48
CA PRO A 118 -7.45 -13.57 -7.98
C PRO A 118 -6.71 -14.42 -9.02
N ASN A 119 -6.65 -14.04 -10.31
CA ASN A 119 -6.07 -14.89 -11.37
C ASN A 119 -4.54 -14.95 -11.35
N SER A 120 -3.88 -13.99 -10.69
CA SER A 120 -2.43 -13.97 -10.52
C SER A 120 -2.09 -13.52 -9.10
N PRO A 121 -2.32 -14.38 -8.09
CA PRO A 121 -2.25 -13.97 -6.70
C PRO A 121 -0.81 -13.93 -6.20
N ALA A 122 -0.48 -12.85 -5.50
CA ALA A 122 0.71 -12.75 -4.65
C ALA A 122 0.51 -13.52 -3.32
N ASN A 123 -0.73 -13.59 -2.84
CA ASN A 123 -1.13 -14.35 -1.67
C ASN A 123 -2.17 -15.41 -2.08
N ALA A 124 -1.70 -16.66 -2.22
CA ALA A 124 -2.54 -17.78 -2.66
C ALA A 124 -3.66 -18.11 -1.65
N GLU A 125 -3.40 -17.98 -0.34
CA GLU A 125 -4.39 -18.21 0.72
C GLU A 125 -5.53 -17.19 0.61
N ALA A 126 -5.20 -15.90 0.52
CA ALA A 126 -6.18 -14.84 0.38
C ALA A 126 -7.03 -15.02 -0.90
N ALA A 127 -6.39 -15.41 -2.02
CA ALA A 127 -7.09 -15.66 -3.27
C ALA A 127 -8.01 -16.89 -3.21
N GLN A 128 -7.58 -17.96 -2.55
CA GLN A 128 -8.41 -19.15 -2.35
C GLN A 128 -9.63 -18.82 -1.48
N LEU A 129 -9.43 -18.18 -0.33
CA LEU A 129 -10.54 -17.78 0.55
C LEU A 129 -11.48 -16.80 -0.15
N TYR A 130 -10.98 -15.86 -0.94
CA TYR A 130 -11.81 -14.94 -1.72
C TYR A 130 -12.77 -15.67 -2.67
N ARG A 131 -12.34 -16.80 -3.28
CA ARG A 131 -13.18 -17.59 -4.19
C ARG A 131 -14.08 -18.60 -3.48
N GLU A 132 -13.56 -19.27 -2.46
CA GLU A 132 -14.19 -20.47 -1.88
C GLU A 132 -14.88 -20.18 -0.55
N ASN A 133 -14.45 -19.16 0.19
CA ASN A 133 -14.95 -18.86 1.53
C ASN A 133 -14.88 -17.35 1.85
N MET A 134 -15.76 -16.58 1.21
CA MET A 134 -15.83 -15.12 1.39
C MET A 134 -16.01 -14.73 2.86
N LYS A 135 -16.73 -15.52 3.67
CA LYS A 135 -16.92 -15.23 5.09
C LYS A 135 -15.60 -15.21 5.86
N GLU A 136 -14.76 -16.22 5.65
CA GLU A 136 -13.45 -16.30 6.29
C GLU A 136 -12.48 -15.25 5.72
N TYR A 137 -12.52 -15.00 4.40
CA TYR A 137 -11.77 -13.91 3.79
C TYR A 137 -12.07 -12.57 4.46
N VAL A 138 -13.36 -12.21 4.58
CA VAL A 138 -13.79 -10.97 5.24
C VAL A 138 -13.33 -10.93 6.69
N ARG A 139 -13.44 -12.03 7.44
CA ARG A 139 -12.97 -12.10 8.83
C ARG A 139 -11.47 -11.77 8.94
N ARG A 140 -10.66 -12.32 8.04
CA ARG A 140 -9.20 -12.11 8.00
C ARG A 140 -8.85 -10.68 7.58
N VAL A 141 -9.56 -10.13 6.60
CA VAL A 141 -9.38 -8.72 6.19
C VAL A 141 -9.75 -7.77 7.33
N ARG A 142 -10.87 -8.00 8.03
CA ARG A 142 -11.30 -7.14 9.14
C ARG A 142 -10.29 -7.12 10.29
N ALA A 143 -9.60 -8.23 10.57
CA ALA A 143 -8.49 -8.22 11.52
C ALA A 143 -7.36 -7.26 11.07
N THR A 144 -7.03 -7.21 9.77
CA THR A 144 -6.03 -6.25 9.26
C THR A 144 -6.51 -4.80 9.30
N VAL A 145 -7.82 -4.55 9.19
CA VAL A 145 -8.42 -3.22 9.39
C VAL A 145 -8.22 -2.76 10.83
N GLU A 146 -8.55 -3.61 11.80
CA GLU A 146 -8.36 -3.30 13.23
C GLU A 146 -6.88 -3.08 13.58
N GLU A 147 -5.98 -3.93 13.08
CA GLU A 147 -4.52 -3.77 13.26
C GLU A 147 -4.00 -2.46 12.65
N SER A 148 -4.63 -1.96 11.58
CA SER A 148 -4.20 -0.74 10.90
C SER A 148 -4.39 0.53 11.73
N TRP A 149 -5.25 0.48 12.75
CA TRP A 149 -5.53 1.60 13.65
C TRP A 149 -4.49 1.76 14.76
N LEU A 150 -3.70 0.71 15.01
CA LEU A 150 -2.68 0.71 16.04
C LEU A 150 -1.45 1.50 15.59
N ASP A 151 -0.84 2.22 16.52
CA ASP A 151 0.40 2.93 16.23
C ASP A 151 1.58 1.95 16.06
N PRO A 152 2.60 2.30 15.25
CA PRO A 152 3.75 1.42 15.02
C PRO A 152 4.42 0.97 16.33
N ASP A 153 4.51 1.88 17.30
CA ASP A 153 5.08 1.62 18.63
C ASP A 153 4.21 0.67 19.48
N GLU A 154 2.91 0.61 19.21
CA GLU A 154 1.99 -0.33 19.85
C GLU A 154 2.03 -1.71 19.19
N GLN A 155 2.27 -1.75 17.87
CA GLN A 155 2.44 -2.99 17.11
C GLN A 155 3.74 -3.73 17.47
N GLU A 156 4.83 -3.03 17.78
CA GLU A 156 6.07 -3.65 18.27
C GLU A 156 5.86 -4.27 19.67
N LYS A 157 5.21 -3.55 20.59
CA LYS A 157 4.90 -4.07 21.94
C LYS A 157 4.01 -5.31 21.91
N MET A 158 2.98 -5.34 21.06
CA MET A 158 2.12 -6.52 20.92
C MET A 158 2.85 -7.75 20.35
N LYS A 159 3.90 -7.56 19.55
CA LYS A 159 4.74 -8.67 19.05
C LYS A 159 5.67 -9.19 20.13
N GLU A 160 6.24 -8.31 20.94
CA GLU A 160 7.10 -8.69 22.07
C GLU A 160 6.30 -9.44 23.16
N ASP A 161 5.11 -8.95 23.52
CA ASP A 161 4.27 -9.57 24.56
C ASP A 161 3.67 -10.93 24.11
N GLY A 162 3.62 -11.19 22.79
CA GLY A 162 3.09 -12.43 22.22
C GLY A 162 4.09 -13.60 22.17
N GLU A 163 5.40 -13.33 22.26
CA GLU A 163 6.45 -14.36 22.21
C GLU A 163 6.75 -14.98 23.58
N ASP A 164 6.47 -14.27 24.68
CA ASP A 164 6.69 -14.77 26.06
C ASP A 164 5.64 -15.81 26.52
N GLY A 165 4.57 -16.03 25.74
CA GLY A 165 3.49 -16.96 26.07
C GLY A 165 3.68 -18.41 25.60
N ASN A 166 4.74 -18.74 24.85
CA ASN A 166 4.97 -20.09 24.30
C ASN A 166 6.24 -20.78 24.83
N ALA A 167 6.81 -20.27 25.92
CA ALA A 167 7.86 -20.92 26.68
C ALA A 167 7.32 -21.43 28.02
N SER A 168 6.57 -22.54 27.99
CA SER A 168 6.27 -23.36 29.18
C SER A 168 6.05 -24.82 28.79
#